data_AF-A0A351LCK3-F1
#
_entry.id   AF-A0A351LCK3-F1
#
_cell.length_a   1.000
_cell.length_b   1.000
_cell.length_c   1.000
_cell.angle_alpha   90.00
_cell.angle_beta   90.00
_cell.angle_gamma   90.00
#
_symmetry.space_group_name_H-M   'P 1'
#
loop_
_entity.id
_entity.type
_entity.pdbx_description
1 polymer ?
#
loop_
_entity_poly.entity_id
_entity_poly.type
_entity_poly.pdbx_seq_one_letter_code
_entity_poly.pdbx_strand_id
1 'polypeptide(L)'
;MTATPIKPVKETLDDLEQQLELIIQYLESDNPEEKAIALAIFEELEPLLENKIDGYVARINCLKANRDFRQSEAKRIADLAKHDTAAIAWLTDKLLGFMERRVEQLGERGRKLEGKLSKVSLCNNGGKPQVWINPELEAEEFPPSYVKLVPTLDTEQIREDAIASDTGEIHDRNGRLIAKLMPKGKHLRFS
;
A
#
# COMPACT_ATOMS: atom_id res chain seq x y z
N MET A 1 -40.00 -1.51 32.23
CA MET A 1 -38.92 -1.39 31.22
C MET A 1 -38.26 -2.76 31.11
N THR A 2 -38.69 -3.57 30.15
CA THR A 2 -38.17 -4.93 29.96
C THR A 2 -36.94 -4.87 29.06
N ALA A 3 -35.79 -5.24 29.62
CA ALA A 3 -34.52 -5.25 28.92
C ALA A 3 -34.57 -6.17 27.70
N THR A 4 -34.11 -5.64 26.57
CA THR A 4 -33.94 -6.36 25.30
C THR A 4 -32.98 -7.55 25.52
N PRO A 5 -33.35 -8.79 25.14
CA PRO A 5 -32.42 -9.90 25.22
C PRO A 5 -31.30 -9.66 24.21
N ILE A 6 -30.07 -9.58 24.71
CA ILE A 6 -28.85 -9.54 23.90
C ILE A 6 -28.82 -10.85 23.11
N LYS A 7 -28.92 -10.76 21.78
CA LYS A 7 -28.77 -11.91 20.87
C LYS A 7 -27.43 -12.61 21.16
N PRO A 8 -27.36 -13.95 21.09
CA PRO A 8 -26.14 -14.67 21.38
C PRO A 8 -25.02 -14.23 20.42
N VAL A 9 -23.81 -14.10 20.97
CA VAL A 9 -22.58 -13.94 20.20
C VAL A 9 -22.52 -15.11 19.22
N LYS A 10 -22.48 -14.83 17.90
CA LYS A 10 -22.33 -15.87 16.88
C LYS A 10 -20.98 -16.55 17.10
N GLU A 11 -20.96 -17.84 17.42
CA GLU A 11 -19.77 -18.67 17.64
C GLU A 11 -18.67 -18.36 16.61
N THR A 12 -17.44 -18.16 17.08
CA THR A 12 -16.27 -17.92 16.24
C THR A 12 -15.70 -19.24 15.70
N LEU A 13 -14.78 -19.18 14.73
CA LEU A 13 -14.09 -20.39 14.28
C LEU A 13 -13.29 -21.01 15.43
N ASP A 14 -12.67 -20.19 16.27
CA ASP A 14 -11.93 -20.64 17.46
C ASP A 14 -12.84 -21.35 18.46
N ASP A 15 -14.08 -20.86 18.65
CA ASP A 15 -15.07 -21.52 19.52
C ASP A 15 -15.49 -22.88 18.94
N LEU A 16 -15.69 -22.98 17.62
CA LEU A 16 -16.04 -24.22 16.93
C LEU A 16 -14.86 -25.22 16.90
N GLU A 17 -13.62 -24.73 16.81
CA GLU A 17 -12.41 -25.54 16.86
C GLU A 17 -12.22 -26.16 18.26
N GLN A 18 -12.45 -25.40 19.32
CA GLN A 18 -12.42 -25.95 20.69
C GLN A 18 -13.48 -27.04 20.92
N GLN A 19 -14.67 -26.88 20.35
CA GLN A 19 -15.71 -27.91 20.39
C GLN A 19 -15.29 -29.15 19.61
N LEU A 20 -14.68 -28.96 18.44
CA LEU A 20 -14.18 -30.05 17.60
C LEU A 20 -13.05 -30.83 18.31
N GLU A 21 -12.08 -30.16 18.94
CA GLU A 21 -11.03 -30.79 19.72
C GLU A 21 -11.59 -31.68 20.84
N LEU A 22 -12.62 -31.20 21.53
CA LEU A 22 -13.30 -31.97 22.58
C LEU A 22 -14.03 -33.19 22.01
N ILE A 23 -14.74 -33.05 20.90
CA ILE A 23 -15.48 -34.15 20.26
C ILE A 23 -14.52 -35.22 19.73
N ILE A 24 -13.37 -34.84 19.18
CA ILE A 24 -12.34 -35.78 18.71
C ILE A 24 -11.86 -36.69 19.85
N GLN A 25 -11.65 -36.14 21.06
CA GLN A 25 -11.26 -36.94 22.23
C GLN A 25 -12.30 -38.02 22.57
N TYR A 26 -13.60 -37.72 22.44
CA TYR A 26 -14.67 -38.69 22.69
C TYR A 26 -14.88 -39.68 21.54
N LEU A 27 -14.58 -39.30 20.29
CA LEU A 27 -14.59 -40.23 19.15
C LEU A 27 -13.51 -41.31 19.25
N GLU A 28 -12.41 -41.00 19.96
CA GLU A 28 -11.30 -41.91 20.27
C GLU A 28 -11.55 -42.77 21.53
N SER A 29 -12.67 -42.58 22.25
CA SER A 29 -13.02 -43.37 23.45
C SER A 29 -13.30 -44.84 23.11
N ASP A 30 -12.86 -45.74 23.99
CA ASP A 30 -13.17 -47.19 23.93
C ASP A 30 -14.62 -47.51 24.33
N ASN A 31 -15.36 -46.53 24.89
CA ASN A 31 -16.76 -46.68 25.25
C ASN A 31 -17.67 -46.49 24.01
N PRO A 32 -18.40 -47.54 23.56
CA PRO A 32 -19.25 -47.46 22.37
C PRO A 32 -20.38 -46.43 22.46
N GLU A 33 -20.90 -46.16 23.66
CA GLU A 33 -22.00 -45.19 23.86
C GLU A 33 -21.50 -43.75 23.72
N GLU A 34 -20.37 -43.42 24.34
CA GLU A 34 -19.73 -42.11 24.23
C GLU A 34 -19.34 -41.81 22.78
N LYS A 35 -18.80 -42.82 22.08
CA LYS A 35 -18.44 -42.71 20.67
C LYS A 35 -19.64 -42.45 19.77
N ALA A 36 -20.77 -43.12 20.01
CA ALA A 36 -21.99 -42.92 19.22
C ALA A 36 -22.58 -41.52 19.42
N ILE A 37 -22.53 -41.00 20.66
CA ILE A 37 -22.97 -39.63 20.98
C ILE A 37 -22.04 -38.60 20.31
N ALA A 38 -20.73 -38.79 20.41
CA ALA A 38 -19.74 -37.91 19.80
C ALA A 38 -19.88 -37.84 18.27
N LEU A 39 -20.20 -38.96 17.60
CA LEU A 39 -20.44 -38.99 16.16
C LEU A 39 -21.67 -38.17 15.77
N ALA A 40 -22.78 -38.30 16.50
CA ALA A 40 -23.98 -37.52 16.23
C ALA A 40 -23.75 -36.01 16.39
N ILE A 41 -22.98 -35.61 17.41
CA ILE A 41 -22.64 -34.20 17.62
C ILE A 41 -21.67 -33.69 16.53
N PHE A 42 -20.73 -34.53 16.09
CA PHE A 42 -19.82 -34.20 14.99
C PHE A 42 -20.59 -33.93 13.68
N GLU A 43 -21.58 -34.77 13.35
CA GLU A 43 -22.43 -34.59 12.17
C GLU A 43 -23.24 -33.27 12.20
N GLU A 44 -23.51 -32.73 13.38
CA GLU A 44 -24.14 -31.40 13.54
C GLU A 44 -23.12 -30.25 13.48
N LEU A 45 -21.90 -30.46 13.98
CA LEU A 45 -20.86 -29.43 14.06
C LEU A 45 -20.16 -29.18 12.71
N GLU A 46 -19.92 -30.22 11.91
CA GLU A 46 -19.22 -30.12 10.64
C GLU A 46 -19.88 -29.11 9.67
N PRO A 47 -21.21 -29.15 9.42
CA PRO A 47 -21.87 -28.14 8.59
C PRO A 47 -21.78 -26.72 9.16
N LEU A 48 -21.74 -26.55 10.49
CA LEU A 48 -21.60 -25.21 11.10
C LEU A 48 -20.23 -24.61 10.80
N LEU A 49 -19.17 -25.42 10.87
CA LEU A 49 -17.81 -25.01 10.54
C LEU A 49 -17.68 -24.65 9.06
N GLU A 50 -18.19 -25.50 8.17
CA GLU A 50 -18.20 -25.26 6.72
C GLU A 50 -18.92 -23.95 6.37
N ASN A 51 -20.15 -23.78 6.87
CA ASN A 51 -20.93 -22.56 6.65
C ASN A 51 -20.21 -21.30 7.16
N LYS A 52 -19.47 -21.42 8.26
CA LYS A 52 -18.70 -20.31 8.81
C LYS A 52 -17.53 -19.95 7.90
N ILE A 53 -16.77 -20.95 7.44
CA ILE A 53 -15.67 -20.78 6.47
C ILE A 53 -16.19 -20.12 5.19
N ASP A 54 -17.28 -20.63 4.61
CA ASP A 54 -17.92 -20.07 3.43
C ASP A 54 -18.36 -18.62 3.65
N GLY A 55 -18.90 -18.31 4.83
CA GLY A 55 -19.25 -16.96 5.24
C GLY A 55 -18.04 -16.00 5.23
N TYR A 56 -16.89 -16.44 5.75
CA TYR A 56 -15.65 -15.66 5.70
C TYR A 56 -15.17 -15.48 4.26
N VAL A 57 -15.11 -16.55 3.46
CA VAL A 57 -14.65 -16.52 2.07
C VAL A 57 -15.54 -15.59 1.23
N ALA A 58 -16.86 -15.72 1.34
CA ALA A 58 -17.82 -14.87 0.66
C ALA A 58 -17.65 -13.39 1.04
N ARG A 59 -17.45 -13.10 2.34
CA ARG A 59 -17.23 -11.73 2.80
C ARG A 59 -15.91 -11.15 2.29
N ILE A 60 -14.83 -11.94 2.32
CA ILE A 60 -13.52 -11.53 1.80
C ILE A 60 -13.61 -11.25 0.30
N ASN A 61 -14.27 -12.11 -0.47
CA ASN A 61 -14.43 -11.93 -1.92
C ASN A 61 -15.27 -10.68 -2.24
N CYS A 62 -16.34 -10.42 -1.48
CA CYS A 62 -17.10 -9.17 -1.59
C CYS A 62 -16.22 -7.93 -1.33
N LEU A 63 -15.37 -7.98 -0.30
CA LEU A 63 -14.44 -6.88 0.01
C LEU A 63 -13.38 -6.69 -1.07
N LYS A 64 -12.85 -7.78 -1.66
CA LYS A 64 -11.92 -7.72 -2.80
C LYS A 64 -12.57 -7.05 -4.01
N ALA A 65 -13.79 -7.48 -4.38
CA ALA A 65 -14.52 -6.87 -5.49
C ALA A 65 -14.77 -5.36 -5.27
N ASN A 66 -15.18 -4.98 -4.05
CA ASN A 66 -15.36 -3.57 -3.70
C ASN A 66 -14.05 -2.77 -3.76
N ARG A 67 -12.93 -3.34 -3.31
CA ARG A 67 -11.60 -2.72 -3.42
C ARG A 67 -11.25 -2.50 -4.89
N ASP A 68 -11.41 -3.51 -5.73
CA ASP A 68 -11.00 -3.46 -7.13
C ASP A 68 -11.83 -2.42 -7.90
N PHE A 69 -13.14 -2.35 -7.65
CA PHE A 69 -14.01 -1.29 -8.19
C PHE A 69 -13.58 0.11 -7.74
N ARG A 70 -13.25 0.29 -6.45
CA ARG A 70 -12.79 1.59 -5.93
C ARG A 70 -11.43 1.98 -6.51
N GLN A 71 -10.54 1.02 -6.72
CA GLN A 71 -9.25 1.26 -7.37
C GLN A 71 -9.42 1.66 -8.84
N SER A 72 -10.33 1.03 -9.59
CA SER A 72 -10.61 1.42 -10.98
C SER A 72 -11.19 2.83 -11.06
N GLU A 73 -12.11 3.20 -10.15
CA GLU A 73 -12.66 4.56 -10.11
C GLU A 73 -11.62 5.61 -9.70
N ALA A 74 -10.79 5.30 -8.71
CA ALA A 74 -9.69 6.18 -8.31
C ALA A 74 -8.72 6.44 -9.47
N LYS A 75 -8.39 5.38 -10.23
CA LYS A 75 -7.58 5.51 -11.44
C LYS A 75 -8.25 6.39 -12.49
N ARG A 76 -9.54 6.18 -12.77
CA ARG A 76 -10.31 7.00 -13.72
C ARG A 76 -10.29 8.49 -13.34
N ILE A 77 -10.52 8.81 -12.07
CA ILE A 77 -10.47 10.19 -11.57
C ILE A 77 -9.05 10.77 -11.70
N ALA A 78 -8.02 9.99 -11.35
CA ALA A 78 -6.63 10.43 -11.50
C ALA A 78 -6.28 10.73 -12.97
N ASP A 79 -6.76 9.91 -13.91
CA ASP A 79 -6.53 10.13 -15.33
C ASP A 79 -7.28 11.36 -15.86
N LEU A 80 -8.51 11.61 -15.41
CA LEU A 80 -9.22 12.88 -15.69
C LEU A 80 -8.44 14.10 -15.17
N ALA A 81 -7.95 14.04 -13.94
CA ALA A 81 -7.15 15.12 -13.36
C ALA A 81 -5.86 15.36 -14.15
N LYS A 82 -5.22 14.31 -14.69
CA LYS A 82 -4.07 14.46 -15.60
C LYS A 82 -4.45 15.19 -16.90
N HIS A 83 -5.61 14.86 -17.49
CA HIS A 83 -6.09 15.55 -18.69
C HIS A 83 -6.36 17.02 -18.41
N ASP A 84 -7.01 17.35 -17.29
CA ASP A 84 -7.25 18.73 -16.88
C ASP A 84 -5.93 19.47 -16.64
N THR A 85 -4.97 18.82 -15.98
CA THR A 85 -3.63 19.37 -15.75
C THR A 85 -2.92 19.68 -17.07
N ALA A 86 -2.98 18.77 -18.04
CA ALA A 86 -2.40 18.97 -19.36
C ALA A 86 -3.12 20.11 -20.13
N ALA A 87 -4.44 20.20 -20.03
CA ALA A 87 -5.21 21.27 -20.65
C ALA A 87 -4.89 22.63 -20.03
N ILE A 88 -4.77 22.71 -18.70
CA ILE A 88 -4.36 23.92 -17.98
C ILE A 88 -2.96 24.35 -18.43
N ALA A 89 -2.00 23.41 -18.48
CA ALA A 89 -0.64 23.70 -18.93
C ALA A 89 -0.64 24.25 -20.36
N TRP A 90 -1.32 23.56 -21.29
CA TRP A 90 -1.43 24.00 -22.68
C TRP A 90 -2.08 25.39 -22.83
N LEU A 91 -3.19 25.65 -22.13
CA LEU A 91 -3.86 26.96 -22.15
C LEU A 91 -2.96 28.05 -21.57
N THR A 92 -2.23 27.74 -20.49
CA THR A 92 -1.28 28.66 -19.86
C THR A 92 -0.13 28.97 -20.79
N ASP A 93 0.44 27.98 -21.49
CA ASP A 93 1.51 28.19 -22.47
C ASP A 93 1.05 29.03 -23.66
N LYS A 94 -0.19 28.81 -24.15
CA LYS A 94 -0.77 29.65 -25.20
C LYS A 94 -0.93 31.10 -24.75
N LEU A 95 -1.38 31.31 -23.52
CA LEU A 95 -1.53 32.63 -22.94
C LEU A 95 -0.17 33.30 -22.68
N LEU A 96 0.81 32.54 -22.19
CA LEU A 96 2.19 33.00 -21.98
C LEU A 96 2.80 33.47 -23.28
N GLY A 97 2.79 32.64 -24.33
CA GLY A 97 3.34 33.02 -25.63
C GLY A 97 2.61 34.21 -26.27
N PHE A 98 1.31 34.38 -26.01
CA PHE A 98 0.58 35.59 -26.40
C PHE A 98 1.08 36.83 -25.65
N MET A 99 1.25 36.74 -24.33
CA MET A 99 1.74 37.85 -23.50
C MET A 99 3.19 38.22 -23.85
N GLU A 100 4.05 37.26 -24.16
CA GLU A 100 5.43 37.49 -24.61
C GLU A 100 5.47 38.29 -25.92
N ARG A 101 4.74 37.84 -26.95
CA ARG A 101 4.62 38.58 -28.23
C ARG A 101 4.04 39.99 -28.03
N ARG A 102 3.10 40.13 -27.11
CA ARG A 102 2.52 41.44 -26.77
C ARG A 102 3.55 42.38 -26.15
N VAL A 103 4.41 41.88 -25.27
CA VAL A 103 5.52 42.66 -24.69
C VAL A 103 6.57 43.00 -25.74
N GLU A 104 6.89 42.07 -26.65
CA GLU A 104 7.81 42.34 -27.76
C GLU A 104 7.31 43.49 -28.65
N GLN A 105 6.01 43.54 -28.94
CA GLN A 105 5.41 44.57 -29.79
C GLN A 105 5.16 45.92 -29.09
N LEU A 106 4.81 45.91 -27.80
CA LEU A 106 4.32 47.09 -27.07
C LEU A 106 5.25 47.53 -25.92
N GLY A 107 6.36 46.82 -25.70
CA GLY A 107 7.25 47.01 -24.57
C GLY A 107 6.55 46.82 -23.23
N GLU A 108 6.88 47.67 -22.25
CA GLU A 108 6.33 47.60 -20.90
C GLU A 108 4.79 47.73 -20.82
N ARG A 109 4.18 48.43 -21.77
CA ARG A 109 2.70 48.53 -21.85
C ARG A 109 2.04 47.19 -22.20
N GLY A 110 2.78 46.26 -22.80
CA GLY A 110 2.31 44.92 -23.13
C GLY A 110 2.27 43.94 -21.96
N ARG A 111 2.93 44.26 -20.82
CA ARG A 111 3.10 43.29 -19.71
C ARG A 111 1.83 42.95 -18.96
N LYS A 112 0.80 43.80 -19.01
CA LYS A 112 -0.46 43.62 -18.27
C LYS A 112 -1.64 43.67 -19.24
N LEU A 113 -2.60 42.80 -19.00
CA LEU A 113 -3.87 42.78 -19.73
C LEU A 113 -5.02 42.52 -18.76
N GLU A 114 -6.07 43.32 -18.87
CA GLU A 114 -7.28 43.18 -18.07
C GLU A 114 -8.43 42.75 -19.00
N GLY A 115 -9.05 41.63 -18.66
CA GLY A 115 -10.31 41.17 -19.23
C GLY A 115 -11.50 41.65 -18.41
N LYS A 116 -12.71 41.22 -18.80
CA LYS A 116 -13.95 41.60 -18.10
C LYS A 116 -14.02 41.09 -16.66
N LEU A 117 -13.39 39.94 -16.38
CA LEU A 117 -13.47 39.24 -15.10
C LEU A 117 -12.10 38.87 -14.51
N SER A 118 -11.01 39.11 -15.23
CA SER A 118 -9.69 38.61 -14.87
C SER A 118 -8.58 39.56 -15.31
N LYS A 119 -7.44 39.46 -14.65
CA LYS A 119 -6.22 40.20 -14.98
C LYS A 119 -5.07 39.23 -15.17
N VAL A 120 -4.28 39.47 -16.20
CA VAL A 120 -3.10 38.67 -16.54
C VAL A 120 -1.88 39.58 -16.61
N SER A 121 -0.77 39.13 -16.04
CA SER A 121 0.51 39.85 -16.10
C SER A 121 1.65 38.89 -16.39
N LEU A 122 2.58 39.31 -17.24
CA LEU A 122 3.82 38.59 -17.49
C LEU A 122 4.84 38.93 -16.38
N CYS A 123 5.18 37.93 -15.57
CA CYS A 123 6.11 38.03 -14.46
C CYS A 123 7.25 37.02 -14.65
N ASN A 124 8.42 37.33 -14.08
CA ASN A 124 9.50 36.36 -14.00
C ASN A 124 9.24 35.39 -12.84
N ASN A 125 9.62 34.13 -13.01
CA ASN A 125 9.52 33.13 -11.95
C ASN A 125 10.39 33.52 -10.75
N GLY A 126 9.86 33.36 -9.53
CA GLY A 126 10.63 33.46 -8.29
C GLY A 126 11.43 32.18 -8.01
N GLY A 127 12.25 32.20 -6.97
CA GLY A 127 13.02 31.03 -6.51
C GLY A 127 14.52 31.15 -6.77
N LYS A 128 15.26 30.08 -6.45
CA LYS A 128 16.70 30.02 -6.70
C LYS A 128 16.91 29.95 -8.22
N PRO A 129 17.79 30.79 -8.80
CA PRO A 129 18.09 30.72 -10.21
C PRO A 129 18.66 29.34 -10.55
N GLN A 130 18.37 28.86 -11.75
CA GLN A 130 19.02 27.67 -12.28
C GLN A 130 20.50 28.00 -12.50
N VAL A 131 21.36 27.14 -11.98
CA VAL A 131 22.80 27.18 -12.26
C VAL A 131 23.06 26.09 -13.27
N TRP A 132 23.63 26.45 -14.41
CA TRP A 132 24.13 25.46 -15.35
C TRP A 132 25.32 24.74 -14.72
N ILE A 133 25.24 23.41 -14.68
CA ILE A 133 26.30 22.52 -14.20
C ILE A 133 26.79 21.76 -15.43
N ASN A 134 28.10 21.66 -15.61
CA ASN A 134 28.68 20.97 -16.75
C ASN A 134 28.31 19.47 -16.70
N PRO A 135 27.57 18.93 -17.70
CA PRO A 135 27.14 17.53 -17.70
C PRO A 135 28.24 16.54 -18.08
N GLU A 136 29.38 17.03 -18.57
CA GLU A 136 30.52 16.19 -18.95
C GLU A 136 31.41 15.82 -17.76
N LEU A 137 31.19 16.43 -16.59
CA LEU A 137 31.96 16.17 -15.39
C LEU A 137 31.24 15.18 -14.48
N GLU A 138 31.95 14.16 -14.01
CA GLU A 138 31.48 13.24 -12.98
C GLU A 138 31.55 13.87 -11.59
N ALA A 139 30.80 13.33 -10.62
CA ALA A 139 30.69 13.90 -9.27
C ALA A 139 32.05 14.03 -8.57
N GLU A 140 32.98 13.12 -8.84
CA GLU A 140 34.33 13.08 -8.28
C GLU A 140 35.24 14.20 -8.82
N GLU A 141 34.90 14.77 -9.99
CA GLU A 141 35.64 15.86 -10.61
C GLU A 141 35.25 17.24 -10.04
N PHE A 142 34.12 17.31 -9.34
CA PHE A 142 33.71 18.52 -8.64
C PHE A 142 34.50 18.70 -7.34
N PRO A 143 34.80 19.96 -6.95
CA PRO A 143 35.39 20.24 -5.65
C PRO A 143 34.58 19.60 -4.51
N PRO A 144 35.25 19.01 -3.48
CA PRO A 144 34.57 18.28 -2.41
C PRO A 144 33.48 19.08 -1.66
N SER A 145 33.57 20.42 -1.65
CA SER A 145 32.56 21.31 -1.06
C SER A 145 31.20 21.27 -1.75
N TYR A 146 31.15 20.81 -3.00
CA TYR A 146 29.93 20.70 -3.81
C TYR A 146 29.40 19.28 -3.91
N VAL A 147 30.15 18.29 -3.38
CA VAL A 147 29.81 16.87 -3.46
C VAL A 147 29.22 16.42 -2.13
N LYS A 148 28.06 15.75 -2.18
CA LYS A 148 27.39 15.19 -1.01
C LYS A 148 27.40 13.67 -1.08
N LEU A 149 28.15 13.03 -0.18
CA LEU A 149 28.15 11.57 -0.02
C LEU A 149 27.03 11.14 0.94
N VAL A 150 26.17 10.23 0.49
CA VAL A 150 25.10 9.65 1.32
C VAL A 150 25.31 8.14 1.39
N PRO A 151 25.78 7.59 2.52
CA PRO A 151 25.95 6.15 2.66
C PRO A 151 24.58 5.47 2.68
N THR A 152 24.42 4.41 1.88
CA THR A 152 23.24 3.55 1.86
C THR A 152 23.60 2.13 2.26
N LEU A 153 22.69 1.43 2.93
CA LEU A 153 22.86 0.03 3.30
C LEU A 153 22.74 -0.87 2.07
N ASP A 154 23.64 -1.85 1.98
CA ASP A 154 23.54 -2.93 0.98
C ASP A 154 22.67 -4.06 1.54
N THR A 155 21.37 -3.98 1.28
CA THR A 155 20.41 -4.96 1.79
C THR A 155 20.46 -6.30 1.08
N GLU A 156 21.04 -6.37 -0.12
CA GLU A 156 21.18 -7.64 -0.86
C GLU A 156 22.36 -8.43 -0.31
N GLN A 157 23.51 -7.78 -0.10
CA GLN A 157 24.65 -8.43 0.55
C GLN A 157 24.28 -8.92 1.96
N ILE A 158 23.57 -8.09 2.75
CA ILE A 158 23.06 -8.50 4.06
C ILE A 158 22.15 -9.73 3.96
N ARG A 159 21.38 -9.88 2.88
CA ARG A 159 20.52 -11.05 2.70
C ARG A 159 21.32 -12.30 2.33
N GLU A 160 22.27 -12.18 1.41
CA GLU A 160 23.14 -13.28 0.99
C GLU A 160 23.95 -13.81 2.18
N ASP A 161 24.55 -12.91 2.95
CA ASP A 161 25.31 -13.27 4.15
C ASP A 161 24.43 -13.96 5.21
N ALA A 162 23.18 -13.53 5.36
CA ALA A 162 22.25 -14.13 6.31
C ALA A 162 21.78 -15.51 5.85
N ILE A 163 21.72 -15.77 4.54
CA ILE A 163 21.41 -17.09 3.97
C ILE A 163 22.61 -18.04 4.11
N ALA A 164 23.83 -17.52 3.94
CA ALA A 164 25.07 -18.29 4.06
C ALA A 164 25.47 -18.61 5.51
N SER A 165 24.97 -17.86 6.49
CA SER A 165 25.22 -18.08 7.92
C SER A 165 24.52 -19.34 8.42
N ASP A 166 25.25 -20.20 9.14
CA ASP A 166 24.71 -21.44 9.74
C ASP A 166 23.55 -21.19 10.70
N THR A 167 23.52 -20.02 11.37
CA THR A 167 22.47 -19.62 12.30
C THR A 167 21.37 -18.78 11.64
N GLY A 168 21.57 -18.37 10.39
CA GLY A 168 20.73 -17.37 9.73
C GLY A 168 20.88 -15.95 10.30
N GLU A 169 21.87 -15.71 11.17
CA GLU A 169 22.06 -14.44 11.87
C GLU A 169 23.39 -13.79 11.49
N ILE A 170 23.37 -12.46 11.36
CA ILE A 170 24.56 -11.63 11.14
C ILE A 170 24.74 -10.73 12.34
N HIS A 171 25.96 -10.71 12.87
CA HIS A 171 26.34 -9.87 14.00
C HIS A 171 27.42 -8.86 13.59
N ASP A 172 27.44 -7.70 14.23
CA ASP A 172 28.53 -6.74 14.09
C ASP A 172 29.80 -7.20 14.85
N ARG A 173 30.87 -6.41 14.76
CA ARG A 173 32.15 -6.69 15.43
C ARG A 173 32.06 -6.72 16.97
N ASN A 174 30.99 -6.16 17.54
CA ASN A 174 30.74 -6.12 18.97
C ASN A 174 29.79 -7.25 19.41
N GLY A 175 29.42 -8.17 18.51
CA GLY A 175 28.50 -9.26 18.78
C GLY A 175 27.02 -8.83 18.84
N ARG A 176 26.66 -7.65 18.30
CA ARG A 176 25.26 -7.20 18.23
C ARG A 176 24.60 -7.75 16.98
N LEU A 177 23.42 -8.35 17.13
CA LEU A 177 22.61 -8.82 15.99
C LEU A 177 22.22 -7.63 15.09
N ILE A 178 22.56 -7.71 13.81
CA ILE A 178 22.24 -6.69 12.80
C ILE A 178 21.24 -7.16 11.74
N ALA A 179 21.18 -8.47 11.47
CA ALA A 179 20.17 -9.05 10.58
C ALA A 179 19.91 -10.51 10.94
N LYS A 180 18.68 -10.98 10.65
CA LYS A 180 18.27 -12.36 10.85
C LYS A 180 17.37 -12.82 9.72
N LEU A 181 17.64 -14.01 9.21
CA LEU A 181 16.79 -14.67 8.22
C LEU A 181 15.47 -15.05 8.89
N MET A 182 14.38 -14.48 8.39
CA MET A 182 13.04 -14.74 8.89
C MET A 182 12.42 -15.92 8.14
N PRO A 183 11.58 -16.75 8.80
CA PRO A 183 10.83 -17.79 8.11
C PRO A 183 9.91 -17.17 7.06
N LYS A 184 9.67 -17.92 5.97
CA LYS A 184 8.73 -17.50 4.94
C LYS A 184 7.32 -17.34 5.54
N GLY A 185 6.66 -16.23 5.20
CA GLY A 185 5.27 -16.01 5.60
C GLY A 185 4.32 -17.04 4.98
N LYS A 186 3.26 -17.39 5.71
CA LYS A 186 2.15 -18.21 5.21
C LYS A 186 1.06 -17.29 4.66
N HIS A 187 0.36 -17.71 3.61
CA HIS A 187 -0.80 -16.99 3.07
C HIS A 187 -1.95 -17.96 2.77
N LEU A 188 -3.17 -17.46 2.87
CA LEU A 188 -4.37 -18.21 2.48
C LEU A 188 -4.57 -18.08 0.97
N ARG A 189 -4.88 -19.21 0.33
CA ARG A 189 -5.39 -19.26 -1.05
C ARG A 189 -6.88 -19.56 -0.98
N PHE A 190 -7.68 -18.73 -1.64
CA PHE A 190 -9.11 -18.98 -1.85
C PHE A 190 -9.25 -19.48 -3.29
N SER A 191 -9.81 -20.68 -3.47
CA SER A 191 -10.14 -21.27 -4.78
C SER A 191 -11.58 -20.96 -5.17
#